data_AF-A0ABD5TVT2-F1
#
_entry.id   AF-A0ABD5TVT2-F1
#
_cell.length_a   1.000
_cell.length_b   1.000
_cell.length_c   1.000
_cell.angle_alpha   90.00
_cell.angle_beta   90.00
_cell.angle_gamma   90.00
#
_symmetry.space_group_name_H-M   'P 1'
#
loop_
_entity.id
_entity.type
_entity.pdbx_description
1 polymer ?
#
loop_
_entity_poly.entity_id
_entity_poly.type
_entity_poly.pdbx_seq_one_letter_code
_entity_poly.pdbx_strand_id
1 'polypeptide(L)' 'MSSGGSTCRRRNINSGKVADVLGPSTADGANVIQYDRTGGTSQRWTFDSVETVRSADDGRP' A
#
# COMPACT_ATOMS: atom_id res chain seq x y z
N MET A 1 -21.69 -0.78 -2.45
CA MET A 1 -21.06 0.40 -1.84
C MET A 1 -19.70 -0.06 -1.32
N SER A 2 -18.61 0.33 -1.97
CA SER A 2 -17.26 -0.05 -1.50
C SER A 2 -17.00 0.72 -0.21
N SER A 3 -16.95 0.02 0.91
CA SER A 3 -16.71 0.59 2.22
C SER A 3 -15.38 1.33 2.20
N GLY A 4 -15.39 2.65 2.49
CA GLY A 4 -14.18 3.46 2.59
C GLY A 4 -13.12 2.75 3.43
N GLY A 5 -12.03 2.36 2.78
CA GLY A 5 -11.08 1.42 3.34
C GLY A 5 -10.45 1.96 4.63
N SER A 6 -10.60 1.21 5.72
CA SER A 6 -9.95 1.53 6.99
C SER A 6 -8.45 1.59 6.77
N THR A 7 -7.82 2.71 7.12
CA THR A 7 -6.39 2.85 6.93
C THR A 7 -5.61 1.97 7.91
N CYS A 8 -4.68 1.18 7.38
CA CYS A 8 -3.79 0.33 8.18
C CYS A 8 -2.34 0.82 8.14
N ARG A 9 -1.49 0.24 8.97
CA ARG A 9 -0.04 0.44 8.95
C ARG A 9 0.63 -0.91 8.72
N ARG A 10 1.49 -1.01 7.70
CA ARG A 10 2.17 -2.26 7.36
C ARG A 10 3.50 -2.34 8.09
N ARG A 11 3.59 -3.24 9.08
CA ARG A 11 4.80 -3.50 9.86
C ARG A 11 5.53 -4.72 9.28
N ASN A 12 6.83 -4.60 9.10
CA ASN A 12 7.70 -5.73 8.84
C ASN A 12 7.94 -6.51 10.15
N ILE A 13 7.75 -7.82 10.13
CA ILE A 13 7.84 -8.67 11.34
C ILE A 13 9.29 -8.79 11.84
N ASN A 14 10.26 -8.84 10.92
CA ASN A 14 11.67 -9.02 11.28
C ASN A 14 12.28 -7.75 11.88
N SER A 15 11.97 -6.58 11.32
CA SER A 15 12.58 -5.31 11.73
C SER A 15 11.74 -4.49 12.70
N GLY A 16 10.44 -4.76 12.80
CA GLY A 16 9.47 -3.94 13.56
C GLY A 16 9.15 -2.58 12.92
N LYS A 17 9.85 -2.20 11.83
CA LYS A 17 9.66 -0.97 11.06
C LYS A 17 8.40 -1.03 10.21
N VAL A 18 7.97 0.13 9.73
CA VAL A 18 6.73 0.28 8.94
C VAL A 18 7.01 0.87 7.57
N ALA A 19 6.14 0.57 6.60
CA ALA A 19 6.18 1.20 5.29
C ALA A 19 5.91 2.70 5.41
N ASP A 20 6.79 3.53 4.85
CA ASP A 20 6.81 4.99 4.95
C ASP A 20 7.16 5.61 3.59
N VAL A 21 6.46 6.67 3.18
CA VAL A 21 6.87 7.51 2.04
C VAL A 21 7.94 8.50 2.50
N LEU A 22 9.15 8.38 1.95
CA LEU A 22 10.30 9.22 2.31
C LEU A 22 9.95 10.71 2.20
N GLY A 23 10.18 11.46 3.29
CA GLY A 23 10.01 12.91 3.32
C GLY A 23 8.54 13.38 3.15
N PRO A 24 7.57 12.63 3.70
CA PRO A 24 6.14 12.67 3.34
C PRO A 24 5.79 13.18 1.93
N SER A 25 6.59 12.81 0.93
CA SER A 25 6.50 13.40 -0.41
C SER A 25 5.20 13.01 -1.12
N THR A 26 4.59 13.98 -1.80
CA THR A 26 3.45 13.78 -2.70
C THR A 26 3.85 13.80 -4.17
N ALA A 27 5.16 13.90 -4.46
CA ALA A 27 5.67 13.92 -5.83
C ALA A 27 5.68 12.52 -6.45
N ASP A 28 5.49 12.46 -7.77
CA ASP A 28 5.61 11.21 -8.52
C ASP A 28 7.01 10.61 -8.35
N GLY A 29 7.06 9.28 -8.21
CA GLY A 29 8.31 8.57 -7.96
C GLY A 29 8.86 8.70 -6.53
N ALA A 30 8.09 9.24 -5.59
CA ALA A 30 8.45 9.23 -4.18
C ALA A 30 8.77 7.81 -3.70
N ASN A 31 9.91 7.68 -3.01
CA ASN A 31 10.38 6.38 -2.57
C ASN A 31 9.57 5.88 -1.35
N VAL A 32 9.24 4.59 -1.36
CA VAL A 32 8.64 3.89 -0.20
C VAL A 32 9.74 3.10 0.50
N ILE A 33 9.98 3.42 1.76
CA ILE A 33 11.04 2.84 2.59
C ILE A 33 10.46 2.11 3.80
N GLN A 34 11.31 1.37 4.52
CA GLN A 34 11.02 0.93 5.88
C GLN A 34 11.62 1.93 6.86
N TYR A 35 10.79 2.46 7.75
CA TYR A 35 11.24 3.42 8.75
C TYR A 35 10.62 3.14 10.12
N ASP A 36 11.20 3.73 11.16
CA ASP A 36 10.64 3.61 12.50
C ASP A 36 9.26 4.29 12.56
N ARG A 37 8.41 3.80 13.46
CA ARG A 37 7.03 4.29 13.55
C ARG A 37 7.03 5.71 14.13
N THR A 38 6.64 6.69 13.30
CA THR A 38 6.58 8.11 13.70
C THR A 38 5.16 8.59 14.00
N GLY A 39 4.14 7.81 13.65
CA GLY A 39 2.74 8.27 13.68
C GLY A 39 2.33 9.10 12.45
N GLY A 40 3.28 9.43 11.57
CA GLY A 40 3.04 10.21 10.35
C GLY A 40 2.00 9.59 9.41
N THR A 41 1.40 10.45 8.59
CA THR A 41 0.42 10.08 7.57
C THR A 41 1.04 9.32 6.40
N SER A 42 2.33 9.50 6.14
CA SER A 42 3.15 8.74 5.17
C SER A 42 3.23 7.24 5.47
N GLN A 43 2.77 6.82 6.65
CA GLN A 43 2.80 5.43 7.12
C GLN A 43 1.39 4.85 7.31
N ARG A 44 0.40 5.42 6.61
CA ARG A 44 -1.02 5.07 6.67
C ARG A 44 -1.46 4.67 5.27
N TRP A 45 -1.83 3.40 5.10
CA TRP A 45 -2.13 2.79 3.80
C TRP A 45 -3.55 2.22 3.74
N THR A 46 -4.26 2.54 2.67
CA THR A 46 -5.51 1.89 2.29
C THR A 46 -5.23 0.93 1.14
N PHE A 47 -5.84 -0.25 1.18
CA PHE A 47 -5.70 -1.25 0.14
C PHE A 47 -7.07 -1.49 -0.47
N ASP A 48 -7.19 -1.22 -1.76
CA ASP A 48 -8.37 -1.56 -2.54
C ASP A 48 -8.17 -2.94 -3.17
N SER A 49 -9.20 -3.77 -3.09
CA SER A 49 -9.23 -5.02 -3.82
C SER A 49 -9.31 -4.70 -5.30
N VAL A 50 -8.30 -5.11 -6.06
CA VAL A 50 -8.43 -5.18 -7.51
C VAL A 50 -9.30 -6.39 -7.83
N GLU A 51 -10.35 -6.21 -8.63
CA GLU A 51 -11.05 -7.37 -9.18
C GLU A 51 -10.02 -8.16 -9.98
N THR A 52 -9.81 -9.41 -9.58
CA THR A 52 -8.99 -10.31 -10.39
C THR A 52 -9.80 -10.57 -11.64
N VAL A 53 -9.37 -10.00 -12.77
CA VAL A 53 -9.88 -10.41 -14.07
C VAL A 53 -9.47 -11.87 -14.23
N ARG A 54 -10.36 -12.80 -13.86
CA ARG A 54 -10.15 -14.21 -14.19
C ARG A 54 -10.34 -14.28 -15.69
N SER A 55 -9.24 -14.49 -16.41
CA SER A 55 -9.24 -14.71 -17.85
C SER A 55 -10.28 -15.79 -18.17
N ALA A 56 -11.46 -15.36 -18.63
CA ALA A 56 -12.38 -16.19 -19.38
C ALA A 56 -12.28 -15.87 -20.89
N ASP A 57 -11.24 -15.13 -21.29
CA ASP A 57 -10.99 -14.72 -22.67
C ASP A 57 -9.51 -14.91 -23.02
N ASP A 58 -9.05 -16.15 -23.02
CA ASP A 58 -7.91 -16.58 -23.82
C ASP A 58 -8.35 -17.70 -24.77
N GLY A 59 -9.44 -17.42 -25.49
CA GLY A 59 -9.85 -18.17 -26.68
C GLY A 59 -8.79 -18.06 -27.80
N ARG A 60 -7.67 -18.75 -27.65
CA ARG A 60 -6.81 -19.09 -28.79
C ARG A 60 -7.37 -20.32 -29.52
N PRO A 61 -7.39 -20.35 -30.86
CA PRO A 61 -7.50 -21.61 -31.58
C PRO A 61 -6.31 -22.53 -31.29
#